data_AF-X1AZC8-F1
#
_entry.id   AF-X1AZC8-F1
#
_cell.length_a   1.000
_cell.length_b   1.000
_cell.length_c   1.000
_cell.angle_alpha   90.00
_cell.angle_beta   90.00
_cell.angle_gamma   90.00
#
_symmetry.space_group_name_H-M   'P 1'
#
loop_
_entity.id
_entity.type
_entity.pdbx_description
1 polymer ?
#
loop_
_entity_poly.entity_id
_entity_poly.type
_entity_poly.pdbx_seq_one_letter_code
_entity_poly.pdbx_strand_id
1 'polypeptide(L)'
;MLQQEEPDDYIIASNETHSVREFLEEAFKYVGLGDWKSYVEIDPRYLRPAEVEILVGNSSKAKEKLNWQPRIKFKELVKIMVDADLRKLNLEAPGEGDKILKEKFPNRWWKID
;
A
#
# COMPACT_ATOMS: atom_id res chain seq x y z
N MET A 1 -15.20 4.25 -13.88
CA MET A 1 -16.19 4.68 -12.86
C MET A 1 -17.07 5.79 -13.40
N LEU A 2 -16.54 6.98 -13.72
CA LEU A 2 -17.34 8.10 -14.25
C LEU A 2 -17.72 8.02 -15.75
N GLN A 3 -17.21 7.00 -16.45
CA GLN A 3 -17.40 6.81 -17.89
C GLN A 3 -18.49 5.77 -18.19
N GLN A 4 -19.40 5.53 -17.25
CA GLN A 4 -20.53 4.61 -17.41
C GLN A 4 -21.78 5.41 -17.79
N GLU A 5 -22.71 4.77 -18.49
CA GLU A 5 -23.97 5.41 -18.89
C GLU A 5 -24.89 5.67 -17.69
N GLU A 6 -24.91 4.74 -16.73
CA GLU A 6 -25.75 4.82 -15.52
C GLU A 6 -24.89 4.93 -14.24
N PRO A 7 -25.34 5.71 -13.24
CA PRO A 7 -24.69 5.78 -11.94
C PRO A 7 -24.88 4.48 -11.16
N ASP A 8 -23.84 4.05 -10.45
CA ASP A 8 -23.88 2.83 -9.62
C ASP A 8 -22.76 2.85 -8.58
N ASP A 9 -22.90 2.03 -7.54
CA ASP A 9 -21.99 1.93 -6.41
C ASP A 9 -21.06 0.72 -6.53
N TYR A 10 -19.77 0.92 -6.24
CA TYR A 10 -18.74 -0.10 -6.39
C TYR A 10 -17.82 -0.15 -5.17
N ILE A 11 -17.49 -1.36 -4.73
CA ILE A 11 -16.38 -1.59 -3.81
C ILE A 11 -15.08 -1.59 -4.61
N ILE A 12 -14.13 -0.75 -4.19
CA ILE A 12 -12.77 -0.70 -4.72
C ILE A 12 -11.83 -1.19 -3.62
N ALA A 13 -11.27 -2.39 -3.81
CA ALA A 13 -10.40 -3.03 -2.83
C ALA A 13 -9.42 -3.98 -3.52
N SER A 14 -8.29 -4.25 -2.89
CA SER A 14 -7.29 -5.19 -3.39
C SER A 14 -7.72 -6.67 -3.26
N ASN A 15 -8.80 -6.93 -2.51
CA ASN A 15 -9.27 -8.24 -2.05
C ASN A 15 -8.24 -9.02 -1.21
N GLU A 16 -7.21 -8.34 -0.70
CA GLU A 16 -6.23 -8.87 0.24
C GLU A 16 -6.28 -8.04 1.53
N THR A 17 -5.95 -8.65 2.66
CA THR A 17 -5.84 -7.99 3.96
C THR A 17 -4.53 -8.42 4.61
N HIS A 18 -3.89 -7.49 5.31
CA HIS A 18 -2.60 -7.69 5.97
C HIS A 18 -2.62 -7.03 7.33
N SER A 19 -1.96 -7.65 8.29
CA SER A 19 -1.77 -7.12 9.63
C SER A 19 -0.74 -5.99 9.65
N VAL A 20 -0.80 -5.15 10.69
CA VAL A 20 0.24 -4.15 10.98
C VAL A 20 1.61 -4.82 11.16
N ARG A 21 1.64 -6.04 11.70
CA ARG A 21 2.87 -6.82 11.85
C ARG A 21 3.51 -7.14 10.50
N GLU A 22 2.75 -7.63 9.53
CA GLU A 22 3.27 -7.94 8.19
C GLU A 22 3.81 -6.68 7.49
N PHE A 23 3.19 -5.53 7.74
CA PHE A 23 3.68 -4.24 7.22
C PHE A 23 5.06 -3.89 7.81
N LEU A 24 5.21 -4.03 9.13
CA LEU A 24 6.52 -3.83 9.78
C LEU A 24 7.56 -4.82 9.28
N GLU A 25 7.22 -6.10 9.17
CA GLU A 25 8.13 -7.13 8.66
C GLU A 25 8.62 -6.83 7.23
N GLU A 26 7.71 -6.47 6.31
CA GLU A 26 8.10 -6.14 4.93
C GLU A 26 8.93 -4.85 4.88
N ALA A 27 8.55 -3.81 5.63
CA ALA A 27 9.26 -2.53 5.63
C ALA A 27 10.69 -2.66 6.20
N PHE A 28 10.86 -3.27 7.37
CA PHE A 28 12.16 -3.43 8.02
C PHE A 28 13.08 -4.37 7.24
N LYS A 29 12.52 -5.44 6.67
CA LYS A 29 13.25 -6.33 5.78
C LYS A 29 13.77 -5.60 4.55
N TYR A 30 12.95 -4.71 3.97
CA TYR A 30 13.31 -3.98 2.75
C TYR A 30 14.55 -3.10 2.90
N VAL A 31 14.74 -2.50 4.08
CA VAL A 31 15.90 -1.66 4.40
C VAL A 31 17.02 -2.41 5.15
N GLY A 32 16.91 -3.73 5.29
CA GLY A 32 17.95 -4.55 5.92
C GLY A 32 18.10 -4.36 7.42
N LEU A 33 17.08 -3.84 8.13
CA LEU A 33 17.14 -3.57 9.57
C LEU A 33 16.87 -4.81 10.45
N GLY A 34 16.49 -5.95 9.87
CA GLY A 34 16.27 -7.21 10.60
C GLY A 34 14.91 -7.26 11.30
N ASP A 35 14.88 -7.75 12.55
CA ASP A 35 13.64 -7.88 13.33
C ASP A 35 13.13 -6.51 13.79
N TRP A 36 11.92 -6.14 13.35
CA TRP A 36 11.27 -4.88 13.70
C TRP A 36 11.07 -4.72 15.22
N LYS A 37 11.00 -5.82 15.97
CA LYS A 37 10.80 -5.81 17.43
C LYS A 37 11.94 -5.14 18.19
N SER A 38 13.12 -5.02 17.58
CA SER A 38 14.23 -4.28 18.18
C SER A 38 14.07 -2.76 18.12
N TYR A 39 13.09 -2.26 17.37
CA TYR A 39 12.92 -0.83 17.08
C TYR A 39 11.55 -0.27 17.44
N VAL A 40 10.55 -1.13 17.65
CA VAL A 40 9.16 -0.72 17.84
C VAL A 40 8.67 -1.13 19.23
N GLU A 41 8.03 -0.20 19.92
CA GLU A 41 7.34 -0.43 21.18
C GLU A 41 5.85 -0.15 21.05
N ILE A 42 5.04 -0.74 21.94
CA ILE A 42 3.60 -0.54 21.99
C ILE A 42 3.28 0.53 23.03
N ASP A 43 2.64 1.61 22.60
CA ASP A 43 2.14 2.65 23.49
C ASP A 43 0.60 2.54 23.61
N PRO A 44 0.06 2.32 24.84
CA PRO A 44 -1.38 2.22 25.07
C PRO A 44 -2.19 3.42 24.58
N ARG A 45 -1.58 4.60 24.41
CA ARG A 45 -2.26 5.81 23.90
C ARG A 45 -2.78 5.65 22.47
N TYR A 46 -2.22 4.72 21.68
CA TYR A 46 -2.68 4.44 20.31
C TYR A 46 -3.75 3.34 20.25
N LEU A 47 -4.14 2.73 21.38
CA LEU A 47 -5.22 1.74 21.43
C LEU A 47 -6.58 2.44 21.36
N ARG A 48 -7.44 1.96 20.47
CA ARG A 48 -8.78 2.51 20.28
C ARG A 48 -9.81 1.73 21.12
N PRO A 49 -10.75 2.41 21.81
CA PRO A 49 -11.82 1.74 22.56
C PRO A 49 -12.74 0.87 21.69
N ALA A 50 -12.90 1.23 20.41
CA ALA A 50 -13.62 0.45 19.41
C ALA A 50 -12.66 0.20 18.24
N GLU A 51 -12.26 -1.04 18.06
CA GLU A 51 -11.35 -1.46 17.00
C GLU A 51 -12.12 -2.22 15.91
N VAL A 52 -11.76 -1.97 14.66
CA VAL A 52 -12.27 -2.77 13.54
C VAL A 52 -11.23 -3.83 13.24
N GLU A 53 -11.51 -5.07 13.63
CA GLU A 53 -10.49 -6.13 13.61
C GLU A 53 -10.03 -6.50 12.20
N ILE A 54 -10.97 -6.64 11.25
CA ILE A 54 -10.64 -7.07 9.88
C ILE A 54 -11.49 -6.28 8.89
N LEU A 55 -10.80 -5.62 7.96
CA LEU A 55 -11.41 -5.05 6.75
C LEU A 55 -10.89 -5.80 5.54
N VAL A 56 -11.81 -6.40 4.80
CA VAL A 56 -11.54 -7.00 3.49
C VAL A 56 -12.68 -6.64 2.55
N GLY A 57 -12.34 -6.04 1.41
CA GLY A 57 -13.32 -5.70 0.39
C GLY A 57 -13.53 -6.84 -0.60
N ASN A 58 -14.68 -6.82 -1.26
CA ASN A 58 -14.96 -7.66 -2.42
C ASN A 58 -15.20 -6.77 -3.66
N SER A 59 -14.19 -6.62 -4.49
CA SER A 59 -14.23 -5.80 -5.70
C SER A 59 -14.74 -6.52 -6.95
N SER A 60 -15.41 -7.68 -6.82
CA SER A 60 -15.81 -8.51 -7.98
C SER A 60 -16.71 -7.75 -8.94
N LYS A 61 -17.68 -6.97 -8.41
CA LYS A 61 -18.55 -6.10 -9.22
C LYS A 61 -17.75 -5.09 -10.05
N ALA A 62 -16.73 -4.45 -9.45
CA ALA A 62 -15.88 -3.50 -10.16
C ALA A 62 -15.02 -4.18 -11.24
N LYS A 63 -14.55 -5.40 -10.98
CA LYS A 63 -13.82 -6.18 -11.97
C LYS A 63 -14.70 -6.54 -13.17
N GLU A 64 -15.90 -7.03 -12.94
CA GLU A 64 -16.82 -7.46 -14.01
C GLU A 64 -17.34 -6.29 -14.84
N LYS A 65 -17.78 -5.20 -14.20
CA LYS A 65 -18.40 -4.06 -14.88
C LYS A 65 -17.41 -3.04 -15.43
N LEU A 66 -16.29 -2.84 -14.74
CA LEU A 66 -15.34 -1.77 -15.05
C LEU A 66 -13.99 -2.29 -15.55
N ASN A 67 -13.81 -3.62 -15.64
CA ASN A 67 -12.51 -4.26 -15.86
C ASN A 67 -11.44 -3.75 -14.87
N TRP A 68 -11.86 -3.41 -13.65
CA TRP A 68 -10.99 -2.81 -12.66
C TRP A 68 -10.20 -3.89 -11.90
N GLN A 69 -8.91 -3.65 -11.70
CA GLN A 69 -8.06 -4.44 -10.84
C GLN A 69 -6.89 -3.58 -10.30
N PRO A 70 -6.42 -3.83 -9.06
CA PRO A 70 -5.29 -3.11 -8.50
C PRO A 70 -4.01 -3.44 -9.29
N ARG A 71 -3.28 -2.40 -9.70
CA ARG A 71 -1.98 -2.58 -10.40
C ARG A 71 -0.81 -2.76 -9.43
N ILE A 72 -0.91 -2.14 -8.26
CA ILE A 72 0.07 -2.24 -7.18
C ILE A 72 -0.52 -3.13 -6.09
N LYS A 73 0.28 -4.07 -5.60
CA LYS A 73 -0.07 -4.97 -4.50
C LYS A 73 0.69 -4.62 -3.21
N PHE A 74 0.27 -5.18 -2.09
CA PHE A 74 0.78 -4.86 -0.75
C PHE A 74 2.30 -4.68 -0.67
N LYS A 75 3.08 -5.71 -1.04
CA LYS A 75 4.56 -5.65 -0.93
C LYS A 75 5.20 -4.57 -1.80
N GLU A 76 4.64 -4.35 -2.99
CA GLU A 76 5.12 -3.30 -3.88
C GLU A 76 4.83 -1.92 -3.31
N LEU A 77 3.64 -1.74 -2.72
CA LEU A 77 3.26 -0.50 -2.04
C LEU A 77 4.20 -0.19 -0.88
N VAL A 78 4.54 -1.19 -0.06
CA VAL A 78 5.51 -1.02 1.05
C VAL A 78 6.84 -0.49 0.53
N LYS A 79 7.40 -1.09 -0.53
CA LYS A 79 8.66 -0.64 -1.14
C LYS A 79 8.58 0.79 -1.66
N ILE A 80 7.48 1.13 -2.34
CA ILE A 80 7.22 2.49 -2.84
C ILE A 80 7.21 3.50 -1.70
N MET A 81 6.49 3.21 -0.61
CA MET A 81 6.39 4.11 0.54
C MET A 81 7.73 4.29 1.24
N VAL A 82 8.47 3.21 1.46
CA VAL A 82 9.78 3.29 2.15
C VAL A 82 10.81 4.04 1.30
N ASP A 83 10.87 3.80 -0.01
CA ASP A 83 11.74 4.56 -0.92
C ASP A 83 11.42 6.07 -0.90
N ALA A 84 10.12 6.42 -0.85
CA ALA A 84 9.68 7.81 -0.77
C ALA A 84 10.10 8.47 0.56
N ASP A 85 9.91 7.79 1.69
CA ASP A 85 10.31 8.30 3.01
C ASP A 85 11.83 8.45 3.14
N LEU A 86 12.62 7.49 2.64
CA LEU A 86 14.08 7.61 2.63
C LEU A 86 14.54 8.81 1.81
N ARG A 87 13.97 9.03 0.62
CA ARG A 87 14.26 10.22 -0.18
C ARG A 87 13.88 11.51 0.53
N LYS A 88 12.72 11.55 1.19
CA LYS A 88 12.26 12.72 1.97
C LYS A 88 13.21 13.07 3.10
N LEU A 89 13.87 12.07 3.68
CA LEU A 89 14.89 12.22 4.72
C LEU A 89 16.31 12.47 4.16
N ASN A 90 16.46 12.63 2.84
CA ASN A 90 17.75 12.72 2.14
C ASN A 90 18.68 11.52 2.41
N LEU A 91 18.09 10.33 2.61
CA LEU A 91 18.80 9.06 2.73
C LEU A 91 18.81 8.32 1.38
N GLU A 92 19.77 7.40 1.23
CA GLU A 92 19.83 6.53 0.06
C GLU A 92 18.75 5.44 0.16
N ALA A 93 17.88 5.39 -0.85
CA ALA A 93 16.81 4.41 -0.96
C ALA A 93 17.26 3.18 -1.79
N PRO A 94 16.83 1.94 -1.46
CA PRO A 94 17.10 0.77 -2.31
C PRO A 94 16.56 0.93 -3.74
N GLY A 95 15.49 1.70 -3.94
CA GLY A 95 15.03 2.15 -5.25
C GLY A 95 14.24 1.11 -6.05
N GLU A 96 13.77 0.03 -5.41
CA GLU A 96 12.88 -0.95 -6.07
C GLU A 96 11.47 -0.40 -6.25
N GLY A 97 10.96 0.38 -5.29
CA GLY A 97 9.69 1.08 -5.41
C GLY A 97 9.68 2.03 -6.61
N ASP A 98 10.77 2.77 -6.80
CA ASP A 98 10.93 3.65 -7.97
C ASP A 98 10.93 2.89 -9.30
N LYS A 99 11.57 1.71 -9.34
CA LYS A 99 11.54 0.83 -10.53
C LYS A 99 10.13 0.34 -10.81
N ILE A 100 9.41 -0.14 -9.80
CA ILE A 100 8.03 -0.61 -9.93
C ILE A 100 7.13 0.50 -10.49
N LEU A 101 7.27 1.74 -10.00
CA LEU A 101 6.49 2.86 -10.51
C LEU A 101 6.83 3.18 -11.97
N LYS A 102 8.11 3.16 -12.36
CA LYS A 102 8.53 3.39 -13.76
C LYS A 102 7.99 2.31 -14.70
N GLU A 103 7.99 1.05 -14.27
CA GLU A 103 7.51 -0.08 -15.06
C GLU A 103 5.98 -0.10 -15.20
N LYS A 104 5.26 0.07 -14.09
CA LYS A 104 3.79 -0.03 -14.06
C LYS A 104 3.07 1.26 -14.44
N PHE A 105 3.74 2.40 -14.31
CA PHE A 105 3.22 3.73 -14.62
C PHE A 105 4.24 4.58 -15.39
N PRO A 106 4.65 4.16 -16.60
CA PRO A 106 5.66 4.87 -17.40
C PRO A 106 5.22 6.30 -17.77
N ASN A 107 3.91 6.50 -17.93
CA ASN A 107 3.30 7.79 -18.29
C ASN A 107 2.53 8.39 -17.11
N ARG A 108 3.09 8.32 -15.90
CA ARG A 108 2.47 8.92 -14.71
C ARG A 108 2.37 10.44 -14.88
N TRP A 109 1.19 11.00 -14.57
CA TRP A 109 0.95 12.44 -14.65
C TRP A 109 1.47 13.18 -13.40
N TRP A 110 1.63 12.48 -12.28
CA TRP A 110 2.21 13.01 -11.06
C TRP A 110 3.74 12.88 -11.09
N LYS A 111 4.43 13.93 -10.64
CA LYS A 111 5.91 14.03 -10.68
C LYS A 111 6.57 13.97 -9.30
N ILE A 112 5.77 14.01 -8.24
CA ILE A 112 6.21 14.12 -6.85
C ILE A 112 5.68 12.91 -6.09
N ASP A 113 6.50 12.41 -5.18
CA ASP A 113 6.14 11.48 -4.11
C ASP A 113 5.69 12.29 -2.88
#